data_AF-A0A5C8X011-F1
#
_entry.id   AF-A0A5C8X011-F1
#
_cell.length_a   1.000
_cell.length_b   1.000
_cell.length_c   1.000
_cell.angle_alpha   90.00
_cell.angle_beta   90.00
_cell.angle_gamma   90.00
#
_symmetry.space_group_name_H-M   'P 1'
#
loop_
_entity.id
_entity.type
_entity.pdbx_description
1 polymer ?
#
loop_
_entity_poly.entity_id
_entity_poly.type
_entity_poly.pdbx_seq_one_letter_code
_entity_poly.pdbx_strand_id
1 'polypeptide(L)'
;MMRFALCLLPFGALALAALLPAGGGRTLGIASASAQEAEAPEAATPSRRRRGGRDRTAKATPGKAAPTPPGMQQATPVAIFGDWNVFASGQGRTRLCYAIAQPQTRSPATLKRDTAYLFVTVRKGENVQNEIAVMLGFPSKPAAAQAKPGAAAAPTDPAITLGSARYGLVVKDGNAWLQNPSEETRVVTEMSGRVPKLLVKTVSMRGKPTSDEYALAGFGEAMKRTREECK
;
A
#
# COMPACT_ATOMS: atom_id res chain seq x y z
N MET A 1 -41.87 12.11 -42.24
CA MET A 1 -42.88 11.01 -42.20
C MET A 1 -42.20 9.86 -41.46
N MET A 2 -42.35 9.71 -40.14
CA MET A 2 -43.31 8.84 -39.42
C MET A 2 -43.06 9.20 -37.92
N ARG A 3 -43.90 9.94 -37.18
CA ARG A 3 -45.10 9.53 -36.40
C ARG A 3 -45.00 8.10 -35.82
N PHE A 4 -45.29 7.75 -34.58
CA PHE A 4 -45.70 8.37 -33.30
C PHE A 4 -45.93 7.14 -32.37
N ALA A 5 -45.54 7.13 -31.09
CA ALA A 5 -46.25 6.37 -30.04
C ALA A 5 -45.64 6.60 -28.65
N LEU A 6 -46.19 7.62 -27.98
CA LEU A 6 -46.21 7.78 -26.53
C LEU A 6 -46.90 6.57 -25.87
N CYS A 7 -46.38 6.09 -24.74
CA CYS A 7 -47.20 5.40 -23.74
C CYS A 7 -46.87 5.98 -22.35
N LEU A 8 -47.68 6.95 -21.97
CA LEU A 8 -47.86 7.48 -20.60
C LEU A 8 -48.94 6.64 -19.94
N LEU A 9 -48.68 6.09 -18.75
CA LEU A 9 -49.71 5.76 -17.76
C LEU A 9 -49.13 5.85 -16.33
N PRO A 10 -49.98 6.06 -15.31
CA PRO A 10 -49.68 7.04 -14.28
C PRO A 10 -49.88 6.55 -12.83
N PHE A 11 -49.66 7.47 -11.88
CA PHE A 11 -50.23 7.57 -10.53
C PHE A 11 -50.27 6.34 -9.61
N GLY A 12 -49.54 6.44 -8.50
CA GLY A 12 -49.73 5.60 -7.31
C GLY A 12 -49.10 6.21 -6.07
N ALA A 13 -49.68 7.30 -5.55
CA ALA A 13 -49.38 7.81 -4.22
C ALA A 13 -50.27 7.07 -3.21
N LEU A 14 -49.68 6.35 -2.27
CA LEU A 14 -50.37 5.84 -1.08
C LEU A 14 -49.67 6.41 0.16
N ALA A 15 -50.31 7.39 0.78
CA ALA A 15 -50.03 7.83 2.14
C ALA A 15 -50.89 6.98 3.09
N LEU A 16 -50.27 6.42 4.14
CA LEU A 16 -50.99 5.84 5.27
C LEU A 16 -50.49 6.51 6.55
N ALA A 17 -51.42 7.07 7.31
CA ALA A 17 -51.19 7.80 8.55
C ALA A 17 -51.44 6.93 9.79
N ALA A 18 -50.71 7.29 10.86
CA ALA A 18 -51.05 7.20 12.29
C ALA A 18 -51.16 5.81 12.98
N LEU A 19 -50.42 5.61 14.08
CA LEU A 19 -50.79 5.89 15.48
C LEU A 19 -49.72 5.33 16.45
N LEU A 20 -49.47 6.03 17.57
CA LEU A 20 -48.64 5.59 18.71
C LEU A 20 -49.32 4.45 19.51
N PRO A 21 -48.57 3.75 20.38
CA PRO A 21 -48.68 4.09 21.81
C PRO A 21 -47.35 4.09 22.60
N ALA A 22 -47.45 4.74 23.75
CA ALA A 22 -46.45 4.85 24.81
C ALA A 22 -46.29 3.57 25.65
N GLY A 23 -45.12 3.43 26.26
CA GLY A 23 -44.75 2.47 27.32
C GLY A 23 -43.23 2.39 27.38
N GLY A 24 -42.50 2.74 28.45
CA GLY A 24 -42.76 2.51 29.86
C GLY A 24 -41.90 1.33 30.30
N GLY A 25 -40.70 1.57 30.85
CA GLY A 25 -39.84 0.50 31.36
C GLY A 25 -38.40 0.91 31.68
N ARG A 26 -38.18 1.40 32.90
CA ARG A 26 -36.86 1.48 33.55
C ARG A 26 -36.37 0.07 33.88
N THR A 27 -35.10 -0.24 33.59
CA THR A 27 -34.26 -1.06 34.48
C THR A 27 -32.82 -0.57 34.39
N LEU A 28 -32.34 0.08 35.46
CA LEU A 28 -30.92 0.16 35.78
C LEU A 28 -30.44 -1.25 36.13
N GLY A 29 -29.45 -1.75 35.38
CA GLY A 29 -28.70 -2.94 35.73
C GLY A 29 -27.23 -2.56 35.87
N ILE A 30 -26.83 -2.23 37.10
CA ILE A 30 -25.44 -2.09 37.53
C ILE A 30 -24.95 -3.53 37.76
N ALA A 31 -24.04 -4.01 36.92
CA ALA A 31 -23.32 -5.25 37.16
C ALA A 31 -21.88 -4.91 37.52
N SER A 32 -21.57 -5.18 38.79
CA SER A 32 -20.31 -4.93 39.47
C SER A 32 -19.15 -5.67 38.83
N ALA A 33 -18.04 -4.94 38.69
CA ALA A 33 -16.72 -5.50 38.46
C ALA A 33 -16.27 -6.26 39.73
N SER A 34 -15.98 -7.55 39.59
CA SER A 34 -15.15 -8.30 40.53
C SER A 34 -13.77 -8.47 39.91
N ALA A 35 -12.83 -7.67 40.40
CA ALA A 35 -11.40 -7.87 40.18
C ALA A 35 -10.99 -9.17 40.89
N GLN A 36 -10.47 -10.13 40.14
CA GLN A 36 -9.78 -11.28 40.69
C GLN A 36 -8.29 -10.95 40.77
N GLU A 37 -7.84 -10.88 42.02
CA GLU A 37 -6.46 -10.85 42.46
C GLU A 37 -5.76 -12.13 41.97
N ALA A 38 -4.72 -11.98 41.15
CA ALA A 38 -3.88 -13.08 40.70
C ALA A 38 -2.52 -12.96 41.38
N GLU A 39 -2.33 -13.85 42.35
CA GLU A 39 -1.13 -14.11 43.13
C GLU A 39 0.02 -14.55 42.22
N ALA A 40 1.18 -13.91 42.35
CA ALA A 40 2.43 -14.32 41.73
C ALA A 40 3.24 -15.17 42.73
N PRO A 41 3.85 -16.29 42.33
CA PRO A 41 4.91 -16.89 43.14
C PRO A 41 6.29 -16.46 42.64
N GLU A 42 7.04 -15.91 43.58
CA GLU A 42 8.46 -15.59 43.50
C GLU A 42 9.34 -16.85 43.67
N ALA A 43 10.46 -16.83 42.95
CA ALA A 43 11.77 -17.46 43.16
C ALA A 43 11.92 -18.86 43.77
N ALA A 44 12.68 -19.68 43.04
CA ALA A 44 13.70 -20.55 43.63
C ALA A 44 14.97 -20.54 42.75
N THR A 45 16.07 -20.01 43.30
CA THR A 45 17.44 -20.45 42.93
C THR A 45 17.91 -21.42 44.01
N PRO A 46 18.75 -22.41 43.69
CA PRO A 46 20.17 -22.16 43.96
C PRO A 46 21.19 -22.88 43.04
N SER A 47 22.40 -22.32 43.10
CA SER A 47 23.69 -23.02 43.10
C SER A 47 24.28 -23.59 41.80
N ARG A 48 25.02 -22.70 41.14
CA ARG A 48 26.38 -22.86 40.60
C ARG A 48 27.06 -24.23 40.86
N ARG A 49 27.20 -25.04 39.81
CA ARG A 49 28.39 -25.89 39.60
C ARG A 49 28.97 -25.63 38.21
N ARG A 50 30.17 -25.05 38.20
CA ARG A 50 31.07 -24.98 37.02
C ARG A 50 31.44 -26.40 36.61
N ARG A 51 31.33 -26.72 35.31
CA ARG A 51 32.34 -27.49 34.58
C ARG A 51 32.06 -27.54 33.08
N GLY A 52 33.13 -27.32 32.32
CA GLY A 52 33.39 -28.07 31.09
C GLY A 52 32.88 -27.40 29.82
N GLY A 53 33.81 -26.94 29.01
CA GLY A 53 33.52 -26.24 27.77
C GLY A 53 32.96 -27.11 26.66
N ARG A 54 32.46 -26.43 25.64
CA ARG A 54 32.81 -26.71 24.25
C ARG A 54 32.41 -25.52 23.40
N ASP A 55 33.39 -24.98 22.68
CA ASP A 55 33.18 -24.15 21.50
C ASP A 55 32.05 -24.75 20.66
N ARG A 56 31.01 -23.94 20.44
CA ARG A 56 30.09 -24.13 19.33
C ARG A 56 29.92 -22.80 18.65
N THR A 57 30.82 -22.56 17.70
CA THR A 57 30.61 -21.77 16.49
C THR A 57 29.13 -21.85 16.08
N ALA A 58 28.40 -20.75 16.29
CA ALA A 58 27.06 -20.59 15.76
C ALA A 58 27.17 -20.43 14.24
N LYS A 59 27.02 -21.56 13.54
CA LYS A 59 26.82 -21.60 12.09
C LYS A 59 25.51 -20.87 11.80
N ALA A 60 25.61 -19.65 11.29
CA ALA A 60 24.49 -18.90 10.78
C ALA A 60 23.77 -19.74 9.71
N THR A 61 22.54 -20.14 9.99
CA THR A 61 21.65 -20.75 9.01
C THR A 61 21.27 -19.64 8.01
N PRO A 62 21.48 -19.82 6.70
CA PRO A 62 21.09 -18.81 5.72
C PRO A 62 19.57 -18.65 5.76
N GLY A 63 19.11 -17.46 6.17
CA GLY A 63 17.71 -17.09 6.12
C GLY A 63 17.21 -17.20 4.68
N LYS A 64 16.08 -17.90 4.52
CA LYS A 64 15.40 -18.08 3.24
C LYS A 64 15.11 -16.69 2.65
N ALA A 65 15.78 -16.34 1.56
CA ALA A 65 15.52 -15.11 0.83
C ALA A 65 14.06 -15.06 0.39
N ALA A 66 13.40 -13.91 0.58
CA ALA A 66 12.05 -13.68 0.09
C ALA A 66 12.04 -13.78 -1.45
N PRO A 67 10.98 -14.33 -2.08
CA PRO A 67 10.91 -14.45 -3.52
C PRO A 67 10.85 -13.06 -4.15
N THR A 68 11.88 -12.73 -4.92
CA THR A 68 11.94 -11.54 -5.76
C THR A 68 10.92 -11.67 -6.90
N PRO A 69 10.12 -10.64 -7.21
CA PRO A 69 9.19 -10.66 -8.34
C PRO A 69 9.88 -10.97 -9.69
N PRO A 70 9.19 -11.65 -10.62
CA PRO A 70 9.72 -11.94 -11.96
C PRO A 70 10.18 -10.66 -12.66
N GLY A 71 11.42 -10.65 -13.14
CA GLY A 71 12.04 -9.50 -13.81
C GLY A 71 13.10 -8.78 -12.97
N MET A 72 13.05 -8.91 -11.64
CA MET A 72 14.11 -8.38 -10.77
C MET A 72 15.33 -9.30 -10.65
N GLN A 73 15.21 -10.62 -10.92
CA GLN A 73 16.37 -11.53 -10.92
C GLN A 73 17.35 -11.32 -12.10
N GLN A 74 16.92 -10.58 -13.12
CA GLN A 74 17.70 -10.32 -14.34
C GLN A 74 18.09 -8.84 -14.46
N ALA A 75 17.87 -8.05 -13.41
CA ALA A 75 18.15 -6.64 -13.40
C ALA A 75 19.56 -6.36 -12.87
N THR A 76 20.34 -5.61 -13.64
CA THR A 76 21.69 -5.17 -13.27
C THR A 76 21.59 -3.88 -12.45
N PRO A 77 22.24 -3.78 -11.28
CA PRO A 77 22.33 -2.53 -10.53
C PRO A 77 23.12 -1.49 -11.32
N VAL A 78 22.64 -0.24 -11.31
CA VAL A 78 23.20 0.86 -12.10
C VAL A 78 23.76 1.97 -11.22
N ALA A 79 23.02 2.40 -10.20
CA ALA A 79 23.40 3.48 -9.30
C ALA A 79 22.53 3.49 -8.04
N ILE A 80 22.95 4.23 -7.01
CA ILE A 80 22.21 4.46 -5.77
C ILE A 80 22.26 5.95 -5.43
N PHE A 81 21.12 6.53 -5.05
CA PHE A 81 20.95 7.93 -4.65
C PHE A 81 20.07 7.99 -3.40
N GLY A 82 20.68 8.13 -2.23
CA GLY A 82 19.94 8.03 -0.96
C GLY A 82 19.26 6.66 -0.83
N ASP A 83 17.94 6.66 -0.64
CA ASP A 83 17.13 5.42 -0.53
C ASP A 83 16.75 4.83 -1.90
N TRP A 84 17.05 5.53 -3.00
CA TRP A 84 16.65 5.15 -4.34
C TRP A 84 17.76 4.36 -5.05
N ASN A 85 17.41 3.16 -5.49
CA ASN A 85 18.30 2.29 -6.27
C ASN A 85 17.85 2.31 -7.72
N VAL A 86 18.79 2.38 -8.65
CA VAL A 86 18.52 2.32 -10.09
C VAL A 86 18.98 0.98 -10.62
N PHE A 87 18.12 0.34 -11.39
CA PHE A 87 18.40 -0.93 -12.05
C PHE A 87 18.00 -0.86 -13.52
N ALA A 88 18.59 -1.75 -14.32
CA ALA A 88 18.19 -1.94 -15.71
C ALA A 88 18.24 -3.40 -16.13
N SER A 89 17.37 -3.78 -17.06
CA SER A 89 17.27 -5.12 -17.61
C SER A 89 16.94 -5.06 -19.11
N GLY A 90 17.11 -6.18 -19.81
CA GLY A 90 16.88 -6.26 -21.25
C GLY A 90 17.85 -5.41 -22.07
N GLN A 91 17.66 -5.39 -23.39
CA GLN A 91 18.52 -4.70 -24.35
C GLN A 91 17.70 -4.17 -25.53
N GLY A 92 18.22 -3.18 -26.25
CA GLY A 92 17.55 -2.63 -27.43
C GLY A 92 16.10 -2.21 -27.14
N ARG A 93 15.13 -2.78 -27.86
CA ARG A 93 13.70 -2.47 -27.67
C ARG A 93 13.13 -3.01 -26.36
N THR A 94 13.69 -4.07 -25.78
CA THR A 94 13.22 -4.62 -24.50
C THR A 94 13.90 -3.98 -23.29
N ARG A 95 14.67 -2.89 -23.51
CA ARG A 95 15.35 -2.16 -22.44
C ARG A 95 14.33 -1.58 -21.47
N LEU A 96 14.47 -1.95 -20.20
CA LEU A 96 13.64 -1.52 -19.09
C LEU A 96 14.57 -1.02 -17.98
N CYS A 97 14.31 0.17 -17.47
CA CYS A 97 15.09 0.81 -16.40
C CYS A 97 14.14 1.35 -15.35
N TYR A 98 14.49 1.24 -14.08
CA TYR A 98 13.62 1.72 -13.01
C TYR A 98 14.41 2.23 -11.82
N ALA A 99 13.83 3.23 -11.16
CA ALA A 99 14.20 3.63 -9.81
C ALA A 99 13.27 2.91 -8.81
N ILE A 100 13.84 2.36 -7.74
CA ILE A 100 13.12 1.62 -6.70
C ILE A 100 13.52 2.10 -5.30
N ALA A 101 12.55 2.21 -4.39
CA ALA A 101 12.78 2.50 -2.97
C ALA A 101 11.88 1.63 -2.07
N GLN A 102 12.35 1.36 -0.86
CA GLN A 102 11.54 0.79 0.23
C GLN A 102 10.97 1.93 1.08
N PRO A 103 9.82 1.74 1.76
CA PRO A 103 9.32 2.74 2.67
C PRO A 103 10.22 2.83 3.92
N GLN A 104 10.51 4.05 4.37
CA GLN A 104 11.21 4.30 5.62
C GLN A 104 10.35 3.96 6.85
N THR A 105 9.05 4.22 6.76
CA THR A 105 8.11 3.87 7.84
C THR A 105 6.87 3.19 7.30
N ARG A 106 6.32 2.29 8.11
CA ARG A 106 5.20 1.43 7.76
C ARG A 106 4.23 1.35 8.93
N SER A 107 3.05 1.93 8.78
CA SER A 107 2.02 2.01 9.83
C SER A 107 0.77 1.22 9.47
N PRO A 108 0.14 0.55 10.45
CA PRO A 108 0.64 0.30 11.80
C PRO A 108 1.76 -0.75 11.82
N ALA A 109 2.71 -0.59 12.74
CA ALA A 109 3.89 -1.48 12.86
C ALA A 109 3.53 -2.91 13.33
N THR A 110 2.32 -3.10 13.88
CA THR A 110 1.83 -4.38 14.38
C THR A 110 1.40 -5.35 13.28
N LEU A 111 1.23 -4.88 12.03
CA LEU A 111 0.84 -5.74 10.92
C LEU A 111 2.06 -6.43 10.32
N LYS A 112 2.04 -7.77 10.34
CA LYS A 112 2.97 -8.59 9.56
C LYS A 112 2.65 -8.43 8.07
N ARG A 113 3.61 -7.92 7.31
CA ARG A 113 3.51 -7.63 5.87
C ARG A 113 4.84 -7.95 5.21
N ASP A 114 4.79 -8.41 3.96
CA ASP A 114 5.99 -8.60 3.15
C ASP A 114 6.59 -7.23 2.79
N THR A 115 7.83 -7.22 2.32
CA THR A 115 8.51 -5.99 1.92
C THR A 115 7.72 -5.26 0.84
N ALA A 116 7.58 -3.94 1.01
CA ALA A 116 6.96 -3.07 0.03
C ALA A 116 8.00 -2.29 -0.75
N TYR A 117 7.67 -1.96 -1.99
CA TYR A 117 8.54 -1.23 -2.89
C TYR A 117 7.73 -0.25 -3.73
N LEU A 118 8.26 0.94 -3.94
CA LEU A 118 7.77 1.90 -4.92
C LEU A 118 8.72 1.89 -6.12
N PHE A 119 8.16 1.80 -7.32
CA PHE A 119 8.86 1.78 -8.59
C PHE A 119 8.46 2.97 -9.44
N VAL A 120 9.42 3.53 -10.16
CA VAL A 120 9.17 4.40 -11.30
C VAL A 120 9.97 3.88 -12.49
N THR A 121 9.26 3.43 -13.52
CA THR A 121 9.83 2.63 -14.61
C THR A 121 9.79 3.37 -15.95
N VAL A 122 10.88 3.24 -16.71
CA VAL A 122 11.00 3.61 -18.12
C VAL A 122 11.08 2.33 -18.95
N ARG A 123 10.19 2.17 -19.94
CA ARG A 123 10.21 1.07 -20.91
C ARG A 123 10.47 1.63 -22.30
N LYS A 124 11.67 1.38 -22.83
CA LYS A 124 12.15 1.98 -24.09
C LYS A 124 11.28 1.60 -25.29
N GLY A 125 11.02 0.31 -25.50
CA GLY A 125 10.28 -0.17 -26.66
C GLY A 125 8.79 0.16 -26.69
N GLU A 126 8.22 0.51 -25.53
CA GLU A 126 6.82 0.88 -25.35
C GLU A 126 6.62 2.39 -25.24
N ASN A 127 7.71 3.18 -25.27
CA ASN A 127 7.69 4.62 -25.06
C ASN A 127 7.00 5.06 -23.74
N VAL A 128 7.15 4.23 -22.69
CA VAL A 128 6.65 4.54 -21.35
C VAL A 128 7.76 5.23 -20.57
N GLN A 129 7.49 6.42 -20.05
CA GLN A 129 8.51 7.27 -19.43
C GLN A 129 8.44 7.31 -17.90
N ASN A 130 7.29 6.97 -17.30
CA ASN A 130 7.06 7.19 -15.87
C ASN A 130 6.04 6.20 -15.27
N GLU A 131 6.13 4.89 -15.55
CA GLU A 131 5.17 3.96 -14.93
C GLU A 131 5.40 3.88 -13.42
N ILE A 132 4.42 4.36 -12.65
CA ILE A 132 4.46 4.33 -11.19
C ILE A 132 3.71 3.09 -10.70
N ALA A 133 4.42 2.23 -9.97
CA ALA A 133 3.87 1.03 -9.38
C ALA A 133 4.31 0.85 -7.93
N VAL A 134 3.47 0.24 -7.12
CA VAL A 134 3.76 -0.08 -5.72
C VAL A 134 3.52 -1.56 -5.50
N MET A 135 4.53 -2.27 -5.02
CA MET A 135 4.33 -3.55 -4.36
C MET A 135 3.93 -3.28 -2.91
N LEU A 136 2.72 -3.65 -2.51
CA LEU A 136 2.22 -3.34 -1.17
C LEU A 136 2.77 -4.33 -0.12
N GLY A 137 3.08 -5.56 -0.53
CA GLY A 137 3.48 -6.64 0.37
C GLY A 137 2.32 -7.21 1.21
N PHE A 138 1.08 -6.99 0.77
CA PHE A 138 -0.15 -7.57 1.32
C PHE A 138 -1.33 -7.35 0.37
N PRO A 139 -2.41 -8.16 0.46
CA PRO A 139 -3.63 -7.93 -0.29
C PRO A 139 -4.41 -6.73 0.25
N SER A 140 -4.72 -5.78 -0.63
CA SER A 140 -5.44 -4.54 -0.34
C SER A 140 -6.83 -4.54 -0.95
N LYS A 141 -7.77 -3.82 -0.34
CA LYS A 141 -9.05 -3.50 -0.97
C LYS A 141 -8.80 -2.71 -2.27
N PRO A 142 -9.57 -2.98 -3.34
CA PRO A 142 -9.49 -2.20 -4.57
C PRO A 142 -10.16 -0.83 -4.39
N ALA A 143 -9.87 0.11 -5.29
CA ALA A 143 -10.56 1.40 -5.34
C ALA A 143 -12.05 1.21 -5.68
N ALA A 144 -12.90 2.13 -5.22
CA ALA A 144 -14.34 2.11 -5.51
C ALA A 144 -14.63 2.01 -7.03
N ALA A 145 -13.86 2.74 -7.84
CA ALA A 145 -13.98 2.72 -9.31
C ALA A 145 -13.64 1.35 -9.94
N GLN A 146 -12.80 0.54 -9.29
CA GLN A 146 -12.52 -0.84 -9.75
C GLN A 146 -13.67 -1.79 -9.41
N ALA A 147 -14.35 -1.58 -8.28
CA ALA A 147 -15.49 -2.39 -7.88
C ALA A 147 -16.76 -2.02 -8.67
N LYS A 148 -16.93 -0.73 -8.99
CA LYS A 148 -18.06 -0.21 -9.76
C LYS A 148 -17.58 0.90 -10.70
N PRO A 149 -17.59 0.68 -12.02
CA PRO A 149 -17.30 1.72 -13.00
C PRO A 149 -18.17 2.96 -12.77
N GLY A 150 -17.56 4.14 -12.77
CA GLY A 150 -18.24 5.42 -12.52
C GLY A 150 -18.52 5.74 -11.05
N ALA A 151 -18.13 4.89 -10.09
CA ALA A 151 -18.19 5.24 -8.68
C ALA A 151 -17.21 6.39 -8.35
N ALA A 152 -17.66 7.30 -7.50
CA ALA A 152 -16.79 8.34 -6.95
C ALA A 152 -15.68 7.74 -6.08
N ALA A 153 -14.53 8.41 -6.03
CA ALA A 153 -13.43 8.01 -5.17
C ALA A 153 -13.85 8.03 -3.69
N ALA A 154 -13.57 6.95 -2.96
CA ALA A 154 -13.83 6.86 -1.54
C ALA A 154 -12.62 7.39 -0.72
N PRO A 155 -12.84 7.91 0.51
CA PRO A 155 -11.73 8.31 1.40
C PRO A 155 -10.76 7.18 1.72
N THR A 156 -11.25 5.93 1.69
CA THR A 156 -10.46 4.71 1.94
C THR A 156 -9.81 4.14 0.70
N ASP A 157 -9.99 4.76 -0.47
CA ASP A 157 -9.39 4.25 -1.71
C ASP A 157 -7.86 4.23 -1.60
N PRO A 158 -7.20 3.22 -2.20
CA PRO A 158 -5.76 3.18 -2.36
C PRO A 158 -5.27 4.45 -3.06
N ALA A 159 -4.25 5.11 -2.52
CA ALA A 159 -3.76 6.37 -3.07
C ALA A 159 -2.30 6.68 -2.73
N ILE A 160 -1.66 7.46 -3.60
CA ILE A 160 -0.44 8.20 -3.33
C ILE A 160 -0.81 9.60 -2.82
N THR A 161 -0.11 10.10 -1.81
CA THR A 161 -0.23 11.48 -1.31
C THR A 161 1.14 12.16 -1.35
N LEU A 162 1.19 13.35 -1.96
CA LEU A 162 2.37 14.22 -2.07
C LEU A 162 1.99 15.62 -1.60
N GLY A 163 2.42 15.99 -0.38
CA GLY A 163 1.93 17.21 0.26
C GLY A 163 0.41 17.18 0.42
N SER A 164 -0.30 18.12 -0.21
CA SER A 164 -1.77 18.18 -0.23
C SER A 164 -2.39 17.42 -1.43
N ALA A 165 -1.60 17.02 -2.42
CA ALA A 165 -2.09 16.31 -3.60
C ALA A 165 -2.36 14.84 -3.28
N ARG A 166 -3.42 14.28 -3.88
CA ARG A 166 -3.82 12.88 -3.75
C ARG A 166 -4.08 12.29 -5.12
N TYR A 167 -3.49 11.14 -5.39
CA TYR A 167 -3.59 10.40 -6.65
C TYR A 167 -4.13 9.01 -6.38
N GLY A 168 -5.24 8.64 -7.03
CA GLY A 168 -5.86 7.33 -6.85
C GLY A 168 -4.99 6.20 -7.41
N LEU A 169 -5.07 5.02 -6.80
CA LEU A 169 -4.39 3.83 -7.28
C LEU A 169 -5.40 2.73 -7.61
N VAL A 170 -5.12 1.98 -8.67
CA VAL A 170 -5.77 0.69 -8.95
C VAL A 170 -4.94 -0.43 -8.34
N VAL A 171 -5.58 -1.38 -7.68
CA VAL A 171 -4.93 -2.51 -6.99
C VAL A 171 -5.20 -3.81 -7.74
N LYS A 172 -4.17 -4.64 -7.92
CA LYS A 172 -4.27 -6.00 -8.42
C LYS A 172 -3.15 -6.86 -7.86
N ASP A 173 -3.48 -8.05 -7.36
CA ASP A 173 -2.52 -9.06 -6.88
C ASP A 173 -1.47 -8.54 -5.87
N GLY A 174 -1.89 -7.68 -4.94
CA GLY A 174 -1.01 -7.09 -3.93
C GLY A 174 -0.10 -5.96 -4.44
N ASN A 175 -0.28 -5.56 -5.70
CA ASN A 175 0.37 -4.42 -6.33
C ASN A 175 -0.64 -3.30 -6.60
N ALA A 176 -0.14 -2.09 -6.81
CA ALA A 176 -0.94 -0.93 -7.13
C ALA A 176 -0.28 -0.05 -8.20
N TRP A 177 -1.07 0.57 -9.06
CA TRP A 177 -0.63 1.49 -10.12
C TRP A 177 -1.45 2.77 -10.07
N LEU A 178 -0.93 3.87 -10.61
CA LEU A 178 -1.75 5.08 -10.76
C LEU A 178 -3.03 4.78 -11.54
N GLN A 179 -4.16 5.20 -10.98
CA GLN A 179 -5.46 4.99 -11.59
C GLN A 179 -5.61 5.79 -12.89
N ASN A 180 -4.99 6.97 -12.95
CA ASN A 180 -4.96 7.80 -14.14
C ASN A 180 -3.52 7.92 -14.68
N PRO A 181 -3.15 7.15 -15.72
CA PRO A 181 -1.81 7.20 -16.30
C PRO A 181 -1.39 8.59 -16.81
N SER A 182 -2.35 9.47 -17.14
CA SER A 182 -2.02 10.85 -17.57
C SER A 182 -1.43 11.71 -16.45
N GLU A 183 -1.57 11.28 -15.19
CA GLU A 183 -1.01 11.98 -14.03
C GLU A 183 0.45 11.58 -13.75
N GLU A 184 0.97 10.51 -14.36
CA GLU A 184 2.31 9.97 -14.04
C GLU A 184 3.41 11.03 -14.12
N THR A 185 3.45 11.80 -15.21
CA THR A 185 4.46 12.86 -15.39
C THR A 185 4.36 13.92 -14.30
N ARG A 186 3.14 14.28 -13.89
CA ARG A 186 2.92 15.25 -12.82
C ARG A 186 3.39 14.69 -11.48
N VAL A 187 3.03 13.45 -11.16
CA VAL A 187 3.43 12.79 -9.91
C VAL A 187 4.97 12.68 -9.82
N VAL A 188 5.65 12.25 -10.88
CA VAL A 188 7.12 12.20 -10.92
C VAL A 188 7.76 13.59 -10.79
N THR A 189 7.14 14.62 -11.37
CA THR A 189 7.62 16.00 -11.21
C THR A 189 7.51 16.47 -9.77
N GLU A 190 6.38 16.20 -9.11
CA GLU A 190 6.17 16.54 -7.69
C GLU A 190 7.12 15.75 -6.77
N MET A 191 7.34 14.46 -7.07
CA MET A 191 8.32 13.63 -6.36
C MET A 191 9.76 14.15 -6.50
N SER A 192 10.11 14.70 -7.67
CA SER A 192 11.44 15.31 -7.93
C SER A 192 11.57 16.74 -7.38
N GLY A 193 10.46 17.30 -6.89
CA GLY A 193 10.39 18.67 -6.40
C GLY A 193 10.84 18.79 -4.95
N ARG A 194 10.21 19.72 -4.22
CA ARG A 194 10.56 20.01 -2.82
C ARG A 194 9.77 19.20 -1.79
N VAL A 195 8.90 18.28 -2.23
CA VAL A 195 8.14 17.43 -1.31
C VAL A 195 9.11 16.45 -0.66
N PRO A 196 9.24 16.40 0.67
CA PRO A 196 10.27 15.58 1.30
C PRO A 196 9.94 14.07 1.29
N LYS A 197 8.66 13.74 1.15
CA LYS A 197 8.15 12.38 1.26
C LYS A 197 6.87 12.12 0.47
N LEU A 198 6.70 10.86 0.08
CA LEU A 198 5.50 10.31 -0.52
C LEU A 198 4.82 9.34 0.46
N LEU A 199 3.49 9.42 0.60
CA LEU A 199 2.72 8.45 1.37
C LEU A 199 1.88 7.55 0.46
N VAL A 200 1.98 6.24 0.63
CA VAL A 200 1.04 5.27 0.07
C VAL A 200 0.05 4.88 1.15
N LYS A 201 -1.22 5.23 0.94
CA LYS A 201 -2.32 4.95 1.87
C LYS A 201 -3.28 3.95 1.25
N THR A 202 -3.68 2.94 2.02
CA THR A 202 -4.69 1.98 1.59
C THR A 202 -5.35 1.29 2.79
N VAL A 203 -6.30 0.39 2.52
CA VAL A 203 -6.92 -0.49 3.51
C VAL A 203 -6.69 -1.93 3.09
N SER A 204 -6.06 -2.73 3.96
CA SER A 204 -5.90 -4.17 3.73
C SER A 204 -7.25 -4.86 3.51
N MET A 205 -7.25 -6.03 2.85
CA MET A 205 -8.46 -6.84 2.69
C MET A 205 -9.15 -7.17 4.02
N ARG A 206 -8.41 -7.18 5.14
CA ARG A 206 -8.92 -7.39 6.51
C ARG A 206 -9.39 -6.11 7.21
N GLY A 207 -9.56 -5.02 6.47
CA GLY A 207 -10.13 -3.76 6.96
C GLY A 207 -9.19 -2.93 7.83
N LYS A 208 -7.89 -3.21 7.84
CA LYS A 208 -6.91 -2.39 8.59
C LYS A 208 -6.35 -1.30 7.67
N PRO A 209 -6.48 -0.01 8.03
CA PRO A 209 -5.84 1.07 7.28
C PRO A 209 -4.33 0.98 7.41
N THR A 210 -3.63 1.33 6.36
CA THR A 210 -2.16 1.29 6.29
C THR A 210 -1.63 2.58 5.67
N SER A 211 -0.45 3.00 6.12
CA SER A 211 0.29 4.12 5.53
C SER A 211 1.76 3.74 5.47
N ASP A 212 2.33 3.76 4.27
CA ASP A 212 3.75 3.52 4.04
C ASP A 212 4.38 4.83 3.54
N GLU A 213 5.50 5.25 4.14
CA GLU A 213 6.17 6.53 3.89
C GLU A 213 7.50 6.30 3.17
N TYR A 214 7.70 6.96 2.04
CA TYR A 214 8.92 6.91 1.22
C TYR A 214 9.60 8.27 1.23
N ALA A 215 10.90 8.32 1.55
CA ALA A 215 11.68 9.53 1.40
C ALA A 215 11.94 9.84 -0.08
N LEU A 216 11.90 11.13 -0.43
CA LEU A 216 12.11 11.60 -1.80
C LEU A 216 13.50 12.20 -2.02
N ALA A 217 14.33 12.27 -0.98
CA ALA A 217 15.74 12.62 -1.13
C ALA A 217 16.44 11.64 -2.09
N GLY A 218 17.10 12.18 -3.11
CA GLY A 218 17.79 11.39 -4.15
C GLY A 218 16.90 10.89 -5.29
N PHE A 219 15.56 11.08 -5.23
CA PHE A 219 14.66 10.59 -6.28
C PHE A 219 14.91 11.26 -7.64
N GLY A 220 15.12 12.58 -7.66
CA GLY A 220 15.33 13.33 -8.90
C GLY A 220 16.58 12.86 -9.65
N GLU A 221 17.67 12.65 -8.92
CA GLU A 221 18.94 12.11 -9.43
C GLU A 221 18.79 10.68 -9.92
N ALA A 222 18.09 9.83 -9.15
CA ALA A 222 17.78 8.46 -9.54
C ALA A 222 16.97 8.41 -10.85
N MET A 223 15.95 9.27 -11.00
CA MET A 223 15.16 9.34 -12.23
C MET A 223 15.94 9.90 -13.42
N LYS A 224 16.83 10.87 -13.20
CA LYS A 224 17.76 11.35 -14.24
C LYS A 224 18.62 10.19 -14.75
N ARG A 225 19.25 9.44 -13.84
CA ARG A 225 20.09 8.29 -14.21
C ARG A 225 19.29 7.17 -14.87
N THR A 226 18.07 6.91 -14.38
CA THR A 226 17.15 5.91 -14.96
C THR A 226 16.84 6.23 -16.42
N ARG A 227 16.50 7.49 -16.72
CA ARG A 227 16.23 7.91 -18.11
C ARG A 227 17.48 7.82 -18.97
N GLU A 228 18.64 8.24 -18.47
CA GLU A 228 19.91 8.11 -19.18
C GLU A 228 20.24 6.67 -19.57
N GLU A 229 19.95 5.72 -18.68
CA GLU A 229 20.17 4.29 -18.92
C GLU A 229 19.21 3.67 -19.96
N CYS A 230 18.06 4.31 -20.18
CA CYS A 230 17.01 3.87 -21.10
C CYS A 230 16.85 4.76 -22.34
N LYS A 231 17.84 5.62 -22.64
CA LYS A 231 17.92 6.33 -23.92
C LYS A 231 18.10 5.36 -25.08
#